data_AF-A0A8S2VKP5-F1
#
_entry.id   AF-A0A8S2VKP5-F1
#
_cell.length_a   1.000
_cell.length_b   1.000
_cell.length_c   1.000
_cell.angle_alpha   90.00
_cell.angle_beta   90.00
_cell.angle_gamma   90.00
#
_symmetry.space_group_name_H-M   'P 1'
#
loop_
_entity.id
_entity.type
_entity.pdbx_description
1 polymer ?
#
loop_
_entity_poly.entity_id
_entity_poly.type
_entity_poly.pdbx_seq_one_letter_code
_entity_poly.pdbx_strand_id
1 'polypeptide(L)' 'MGQLMLKVGHFDQAEELYNELLKGASDDRETAHIYHMLGMLKNDQ' A
#
# COMPACT_ATOMS: atom_id res chain seq x y z
N MET A 1 -6.45 2.78 -6.89
CA MET A 1 -5.32 2.54 -7.79
C MET A 1 -4.32 1.53 -7.24
N GLY A 2 -3.87 1.63 -5.98
CA GLY A 2 -2.90 0.66 -5.41
C GLY A 2 -3.35 -0.81 -5.42
N GLN A 3 -4.63 -1.12 -5.11
CA GLN A 3 -5.16 -2.49 -5.24
C GLN A 3 -5.17 -3.01 -6.68
N LEU A 4 -5.31 -2.12 -7.67
CA LEU A 4 -5.25 -2.49 -9.08
C LEU A 4 -3.81 -2.77 -9.49
N MET A 5 -2.84 -1.96 -9.05
CA MET A 5 -1.41 -2.19 -9.28
C MET A 5 -0.93 -3.54 -8.72
N LEU A 6 -1.42 -3.91 -7.52
CA LEU A 6 -1.22 -5.24 -6.93
C LEU A 6 -1.69 -6.37 -7.85
N LYS A 7 -2.91 -6.27 -8.40
CA LYS A 7 -3.48 -7.30 -9.28
C LYS A 7 -2.76 -7.45 -10.63
N VAL A 8 -2.01 -6.42 -11.04
CA VAL A 8 -1.30 -6.39 -12.33
C VAL A 8 0.20 -6.69 -12.15
N GLY A 9 0.66 -6.94 -10.90
CA GLY A 9 2.04 -7.32 -10.59
C GLY A 9 3.01 -6.14 -10.50
N HIS A 10 2.51 -4.90 -10.46
CA HIS A 10 3.33 -3.70 -10.29
C HIS A 10 3.65 -3.44 -8.80
N PHE A 11 4.34 -4.39 -8.17
CA PHE A 11 4.58 -4.38 -6.73
C PHE A 11 5.38 -3.17 -6.25
N ASP A 12 6.47 -2.82 -6.94
CA ASP A 12 7.33 -1.69 -6.56
C ASP A 12 6.58 -0.34 -6.62
N GLN A 13 5.75 -0.14 -7.64
CA GLN A 13 4.94 1.08 -7.80
C GLN A 13 3.82 1.16 -6.76
N ALA A 14 3.25 0.02 -6.38
CA ALA A 14 2.26 -0.03 -5.31
C ALA A 14 2.91 0.25 -3.95
N GLU A 15 4.10 -0.28 -3.69
CA GLU A 15 4.86 0.01 -2.46
C GLU A 15 5.22 1.49 -2.36
N GLU A 16 5.70 2.13 -3.44
CA GLU A 16 5.98 3.57 -3.47
C GLU A 16 4.72 4.41 -3.20
N LEU A 17 3.60 4.07 -3.85
CA LEU A 17 2.32 4.76 -3.65
C LEU A 17 1.83 4.68 -2.20
N TYR A 18 1.87 3.50 -1.58
CA TYR A 18 1.42 3.34 -0.20
C TYR A 18 2.36 4.02 0.80
N ASN A 19 3.67 4.05 0.54
CA ASN A 19 4.60 4.82 1.36
C ASN A 19 4.36 6.33 1.28
N GLU A 20 4.00 6.87 0.11
CA GLU A 20 3.58 8.28 -0.02
C GLU A 20 2.28 8.56 0.73
N LEU A 21 1.27 7.69 0.61
CA LEU A 21 0.01 7.83 1.34
C LEU A 21 0.22 7.79 2.86
N LEU A 22 1.14 6.96 3.34
CA LEU A 22 1.45 6.85 4.78
C LEU A 22 1.98 8.17 5.36
N LYS A 23 2.73 8.96 4.58
CA LYS A 23 3.27 10.26 5.02
C LYS A 23 2.15 11.29 5.30
N GLY A 24 1.01 11.15 4.64
CA GLY A 24 -0.14 12.04 4.76
C GLY A 24 -1.28 11.50 5.61
N ALA A 25 -1.16 10.28 6.15
CA ALA A 25 -2.22 9.65 6.94
C ALA A 25 -2.49 10.45 8.21
N SER A 26 -3.75 10.83 8.41
CA SER A 26 -4.14 11.75 9.50
C SER A 26 -4.75 11.04 10.70
N ASP A 27 -5.14 9.77 10.54
CA ASP A 27 -5.71 8.95 11.59
C ASP A 27 -5.16 7.52 11.59
N ASP A 28 -5.38 6.84 12.72
CA ASP A 28 -4.91 5.48 12.96
C ASP A 28 -5.60 4.46 12.04
N ARG A 29 -6.81 4.74 11.57
CA ARG A 29 -7.57 3.84 10.70
C ARG A 29 -7.00 3.84 9.29
N GLU A 30 -6.70 5.01 8.74
CA GLU A 30 -6.00 5.18 7.46
C GLU A 30 -4.62 4.53 7.52
N THR A 31 -3.88 4.80 8.60
CA THR A 31 -2.55 4.23 8.85
C THR A 31 -2.61 2.70 8.88
N ALA A 32 -3.54 2.11 9.65
CA ALA A 32 -3.72 0.67 9.73
C ALA A 32 -4.11 0.05 8.38
N HIS A 33 -4.98 0.73 7.62
CA HIS A 33 -5.35 0.27 6.28
C HIS A 33 -4.14 0.26 5.33
N ILE A 34 -3.33 1.32 5.33
CA ILE A 34 -2.13 1.41 4.49
C ILE A 34 -1.10 0.32 4.86
N TYR A 35 -0.88 0.09 6.16
CA TYR A 35 -0.01 -1.00 6.61
C TYR A 35 -0.53 -2.39 6.21
N HIS A 36 -1.84 -2.61 6.27
CA HIS A 36 -2.43 -3.85 5.79
C HIS A 36 -2.17 -4.06 4.29
N MET A 37 -2.29 -3.01 3.47
CA MET A 37 -1.99 -3.07 2.04
C MET A 37 -0.50 -3.35 1.76
N LEU A 38 0.41 -2.71 2.49
CA LEU A 38 1.86 -2.96 2.41
C LEU A 38 2.23 -4.39 2.83
N GLY A 39 1.55 -4.93 3.84
CA GLY A 39 1.73 -6.32 4.27
C GLY A 39 1.32 -7.32 3.20
N MET A 40 0.18 -7.10 2.53
CA MET A 40 -0.22 -7.95 1.39
C MET A 40 0.79 -7.90 0.25
N LEU A 41 1.32 -6.71 -0.05
CA LEU A 41 2.40 -6.50 -1.03
C LEU A 41 3.61 -7.40 -0.79
N LYS A 42 4.07 -7.50 0.45
CA LYS A 42 5.24 -8.33 0.82
C LYS A 42 4.94 -9.83 0.83
N ASN A 43 3.68 -10.22 1.02
CA ASN A 43 3.27 -11.63 0.97
C ASN A 43 3.08 -12.14 -0.46
N ASP A 44 2.71 -11.27 -1.40
CA ASP A 44 2.46 -11.62 -2.81
C ASP A 44 3.73 -11.53 -3.69
N GLN A 45 4.88 -11.13 -3.13
CA GLN A 45 6.20 -11.01 -3.77
C GLN A 45 7.01 -12.30 -3.67
#